data_AF-A0A0M9DYU4-F1
#
_entry.id   AF-A0A0M9DYU4-F1
#
_cell.length_a   1.000
_cell.length_b   1.000
_cell.length_c   1.000
_cell.angle_alpha   90.00
_cell.angle_beta   90.00
_cell.angle_gamma   90.00
#
_symmetry.space_group_name_H-M   'P 1'
#
loop_
_entity.id
_entity.type
_entity.pdbx_description
1 polymer ?
#
loop_
_entity_poly.entity_id
_entity_poly.type
_entity_poly.pdbx_seq_one_letter_code
_entity_poly.pdbx_strand_id
1 'polypeptide(L)'
;MKFKKYPSIENSYRKKIIDTIIEQEFDQGDFVVQEKAHGANLSFWYDGTNFQSAKRTGFIDNDFYDYEGVEKKYTKYIIDLYQLLKNDGYDFEILVIYGELIGGTYPHKDVLKDNSATRIQKGIFYAPHNDFYAIDMTLDGHLQDIDTFVKYMEQGGFLYAKTIFRGSLQDCLSYPNKFQSQIYKWLDLPEIEDNCCEGTVIKPVKPAFFRNTERVILKNKNEKWAEKAREKKRPPKAKPVYSDEVNKLCEALDLLVTQNRLRNVISKIGAIQKSEFGKLMQAFSKDCLEDFNKDHASEFQQLDKKEQKYITRNLNNTCSKLIRADFMNIVDGNF
;
A
#
# COMPACT_ATOMS: atom_id res chain seq x y z
N MET A 1 26.30 -11.62 10.23
CA MET A 1 25.12 -10.73 10.09
C MET A 1 23.82 -11.54 10.09
N LYS A 2 22.71 -11.00 10.65
CA LYS A 2 21.38 -11.62 10.63
C LYS A 2 20.40 -10.72 9.89
N PHE A 3 19.78 -11.24 8.83
CA PHE A 3 18.84 -10.46 8.03
C PHE A 3 17.63 -9.98 8.85
N LYS A 4 17.30 -8.69 8.71
CA LYS A 4 16.08 -8.08 9.24
C LYS A 4 15.29 -7.45 8.09
N LYS A 5 14.09 -7.97 7.88
CA LYS A 5 13.17 -7.50 6.84
C LYS A 5 12.81 -6.04 7.11
N TYR A 6 12.93 -5.19 6.09
CA TYR A 6 12.42 -3.82 6.16
C TYR A 6 10.90 -3.84 6.42
N PRO A 7 10.33 -3.00 7.30
CA PRO A 7 8.90 -3.06 7.64
C PRO A 7 7.98 -2.86 6.42
N SER A 8 6.76 -3.39 6.47
CA SER A 8 5.69 -2.98 5.54
C SER A 8 5.22 -1.57 5.87
N ILE A 9 4.73 -0.86 4.86
CA ILE A 9 4.27 0.52 5.00
C ILE A 9 2.74 0.57 4.85
N GLU A 10 2.07 1.20 5.80
CA GLU A 10 0.62 1.29 5.81
C GLU A 10 0.10 2.40 4.90
N ASN A 11 -1.07 2.19 4.28
CA ASN A 11 -1.64 3.21 3.40
C ASN A 11 -2.21 4.38 4.21
N SER A 12 -1.92 5.62 3.80
CA SER A 12 -2.38 6.85 4.46
C SER A 12 -3.91 7.04 4.43
N TYR A 13 -4.64 6.37 3.54
CA TYR A 13 -6.11 6.43 3.54
C TYR A 13 -6.77 5.60 4.65
N ARG A 14 -6.02 4.76 5.38
CA ARG A 14 -6.61 3.93 6.44
C ARG A 14 -6.84 4.76 7.70
N LYS A 15 -8.05 5.27 7.89
CA LYS A 15 -8.40 6.06 9.08
C LYS A 15 -7.94 5.40 10.41
N LYS A 16 -8.14 4.09 10.57
CA LYS A 16 -7.71 3.35 11.77
C LYS A 16 -6.23 3.54 12.13
N ILE A 17 -5.31 3.53 11.15
CA ILE A 17 -3.88 3.69 11.50
C ILE A 17 -3.57 5.12 11.92
N ILE A 18 -4.23 6.11 11.31
CA ILE A 18 -4.09 7.52 11.67
C ILE A 18 -4.64 7.74 13.08
N ASP A 19 -5.85 7.25 13.36
CA ASP A 19 -6.47 7.34 14.69
C ASP A 19 -5.55 6.73 15.75
N THR A 20 -4.96 5.55 15.48
CA THR A 20 -4.00 4.91 16.40
C THR A 20 -2.70 5.70 16.60
N ILE A 21 -2.21 6.43 15.59
CA ILE A 21 -1.03 7.31 15.71
C ILE A 21 -1.36 8.47 16.67
N ILE A 22 -2.53 9.06 16.52
CA ILE A 22 -2.99 10.20 17.35
C ILE A 22 -3.28 9.74 18.78
N GLU A 23 -4.00 8.62 18.97
CA GLU A 23 -4.32 8.06 20.29
C GLU A 23 -3.08 7.68 21.11
N GLN A 24 -1.99 7.31 20.44
CA GLN A 24 -0.70 7.00 21.08
C GLN A 24 0.25 8.21 21.14
N GLU A 25 -0.23 9.41 20.80
CA GLU A 25 0.52 10.67 20.84
C GLU A 25 1.79 10.63 19.97
N PHE A 26 1.81 9.78 18.93
CA PHE A 26 2.92 9.70 17.98
C PHE A 26 2.87 10.80 16.91
N ASP A 27 1.86 11.66 16.94
CA ASP A 27 1.68 12.83 16.07
C ASP A 27 2.28 14.14 16.64
N GLN A 28 2.77 14.13 17.89
CA GLN A 28 3.24 15.32 18.62
C GLN A 28 4.59 15.89 18.15
N GLY A 29 5.19 15.32 17.10
CA GLY A 29 6.46 15.76 16.52
C GLY A 29 6.37 16.01 15.03
N ASP A 30 7.46 16.49 14.45
CA ASP A 30 7.54 16.71 13.01
C ASP A 30 7.48 15.39 12.24
N PHE A 31 6.75 15.42 11.13
CA PHE A 31 6.77 14.42 10.08
C PHE A 31 7.47 14.97 8.85
N VAL A 32 8.00 14.06 8.04
CA VAL A 32 8.56 14.37 6.73
C VAL A 32 7.80 13.65 5.64
N VAL A 33 7.75 14.30 4.48
CA VAL A 33 7.29 13.74 3.22
C VAL A 33 8.49 13.54 2.32
N GLN A 34 8.67 12.32 1.82
CA GLN A 34 9.72 11.95 0.88
C GLN A 34 9.12 11.31 -0.36
N GLU A 35 9.76 11.46 -1.52
CA GLU A 35 9.30 10.80 -2.74
C GLU A 35 9.42 9.28 -2.59
N LYS A 36 8.32 8.58 -2.88
CA LYS A 36 8.30 7.13 -2.95
C LYS A 36 8.78 6.70 -4.33
N ALA A 37 9.99 6.17 -4.40
CA ALA A 37 10.48 5.53 -5.61
C ALA A 37 9.72 4.21 -5.89
N HIS A 38 9.55 3.94 -7.18
CA HIS A 38 8.95 2.73 -7.73
C HIS A 38 10.05 1.86 -8.34
N GLY A 39 10.63 0.99 -7.54
CA GLY A 39 11.74 0.14 -7.95
C GLY A 39 11.61 -1.27 -7.39
N ALA A 40 12.73 -1.81 -6.93
CA ALA A 40 12.79 -3.05 -6.17
C ALA A 40 13.56 -2.81 -4.87
N ASN A 41 13.00 -3.23 -3.74
CA ASN A 41 13.64 -3.03 -2.44
C ASN A 41 15.01 -3.74 -2.38
N LEU A 42 16.04 -2.97 -2.05
CA LEU A 42 17.43 -3.40 -1.91
C LEU A 42 17.99 -2.84 -0.59
N SER A 43 18.93 -3.54 0.00
CA SER A 43 19.67 -3.04 1.17
C SER A 43 21.10 -3.55 1.15
N PHE A 44 22.00 -2.74 1.69
CA PHE A 44 23.42 -3.06 1.85
C PHE A 44 23.75 -3.16 3.33
N TRP A 45 24.47 -4.22 3.68
CA TRP A 45 24.83 -4.60 5.05
C TRP A 45 26.34 -4.68 5.16
N TYR A 46 26.90 -4.07 6.19
CA TYR A 46 28.33 -4.09 6.43
C TYR A 46 28.64 -4.14 7.93
N ASP A 47 29.45 -5.13 8.33
CA ASP A 47 29.86 -5.35 9.73
C ASP A 47 31.29 -4.87 10.04
N GLY A 48 31.87 -4.04 9.17
CA GLY A 48 33.27 -3.62 9.23
C GLY A 48 34.25 -4.58 8.55
N THR A 49 33.81 -5.79 8.19
CA THR A 49 34.64 -6.77 7.46
C THR A 49 33.91 -7.33 6.23
N ASN A 50 32.68 -7.81 6.41
CA ASN A 50 31.88 -8.48 5.41
C ASN A 50 30.80 -7.54 4.88
N PHE A 51 30.67 -7.49 3.56
CA PHE A 51 29.62 -6.79 2.86
C PHE A 51 28.58 -7.78 2.32
N GLN A 52 27.30 -7.50 2.50
CA GLN A 52 26.21 -8.30 1.93
C GLN A 52 25.07 -7.44 1.39
N SER A 53 24.50 -7.85 0.27
CA SER A 53 23.28 -7.27 -0.27
C SER A 53 22.06 -8.12 0.06
N ALA A 54 20.92 -7.46 0.27
CA ALA A 54 19.66 -8.13 0.55
C ALA A 54 18.49 -7.51 -0.21
N LYS A 55 17.65 -8.37 -0.78
CA LYS A 55 16.33 -8.03 -1.30
C LYS A 55 15.31 -8.05 -0.16
N ARG A 56 14.06 -7.69 -0.47
CA ARG A 56 12.94 -7.65 0.49
C ARG A 56 12.78 -8.92 1.34
N THR A 57 13.13 -10.08 0.81
CA THR A 57 12.88 -11.39 1.43
C THR A 57 14.11 -12.03 2.07
N GLY A 58 15.30 -11.47 1.92
CA GLY A 58 16.54 -12.05 2.45
C GLY A 58 17.79 -11.56 1.74
N PHE A 59 18.96 -12.04 2.20
CA PHE A 59 20.23 -11.86 1.49
C PHE A 59 20.15 -12.43 0.07
N ILE A 60 20.84 -11.79 -0.85
CA ILE A 60 20.85 -12.17 -2.26
C ILE A 60 21.91 -13.25 -2.47
N ASP A 61 21.47 -14.39 -3.00
CA ASP A 61 22.26 -15.59 -3.30
C ASP A 61 22.26 -15.96 -4.80
N ASN A 62 21.39 -15.30 -5.58
CA ASN A 62 21.12 -15.54 -6.99
C ASN A 62 20.81 -14.20 -7.69
N ASP A 63 20.74 -14.21 -9.02
CA ASP A 63 20.44 -13.03 -9.85
C ASP A 63 19.23 -12.21 -9.34
N PHE A 64 19.44 -10.90 -9.21
CA PHE A 64 18.43 -9.93 -8.80
C PHE A 64 18.54 -8.64 -9.62
N TYR A 65 17.93 -8.62 -10.81
CA TYR A 65 17.89 -7.45 -11.70
C TYR A 65 19.25 -6.85 -12.10
N ASP A 66 20.29 -7.67 -12.27
CA ASP A 66 21.65 -7.22 -12.60
C ASP A 66 22.19 -6.16 -11.62
N TYR A 67 21.81 -6.26 -10.33
CA TYR A 67 22.17 -5.30 -9.29
C TYR A 67 23.66 -5.27 -8.97
N GLU A 68 24.48 -6.21 -9.47
CA GLU A 68 25.89 -6.37 -9.18
C GLU A 68 26.70 -5.11 -9.55
N GLY A 69 26.32 -4.42 -10.63
CA GLY A 69 26.92 -3.14 -10.99
C GLY A 69 26.66 -2.05 -9.95
N VAL A 70 25.44 -2.02 -9.40
CA VAL A 70 25.04 -1.12 -8.31
C VAL A 70 25.73 -1.53 -7.01
N GLU A 71 25.78 -2.82 -6.69
CA GLU A 71 26.50 -3.35 -5.53
C GLU A 71 27.96 -2.88 -5.55
N LYS A 72 28.67 -3.14 -6.65
CA LYS A 72 30.08 -2.76 -6.80
C LYS A 72 30.30 -1.25 -6.63
N LYS A 73 29.40 -0.41 -7.16
CA LYS A 73 29.44 1.05 -6.97
C LYS A 73 29.31 1.39 -5.49
N TYR A 74 28.28 0.88 -4.82
CA TYR A 74 27.93 1.28 -3.46
C TYR A 74 28.73 0.57 -2.37
N THR A 75 29.46 -0.51 -2.64
CA THR A 75 30.38 -1.13 -1.65
C THR A 75 31.34 -0.11 -1.09
N LYS A 76 31.97 0.71 -1.96
CA LYS A 76 32.86 1.77 -1.50
C LYS A 76 32.13 2.83 -0.65
N TYR A 77 30.95 3.25 -1.07
CA TYR A 77 30.15 4.26 -0.37
C TYR A 77 29.77 3.80 1.04
N ILE A 78 29.38 2.53 1.18
CA ILE A 78 28.99 1.93 2.46
C ILE A 78 30.19 1.77 3.39
N ILE A 79 31.35 1.35 2.88
CA ILE A 79 32.58 1.25 3.67
C ILE A 79 33.01 2.64 4.15
N ASP A 80 33.04 3.62 3.25
CA ASP A 80 33.43 5.00 3.59
C ASP A 80 32.45 5.61 4.61
N LEU A 81 31.15 5.37 4.46
CA LEU A 81 30.12 5.79 5.41
C LEU A 81 30.27 5.12 6.78
N TYR A 82 30.59 3.82 6.82
CA TYR A 82 30.86 3.11 8.07
C TYR A 82 32.01 3.77 8.82
N GLN A 83 33.12 4.06 8.12
CA GLN A 83 34.27 4.73 8.73
C GLN A 83 33.94 6.15 9.18
N LEU A 84 33.15 6.89 8.39
CA LEU A 84 32.68 8.22 8.77
C LEU A 84 31.86 8.20 10.07
N LEU A 85 30.91 7.28 10.20
CA LEU A 85 30.12 7.11 11.43
C LEU A 85 31.01 6.73 12.62
N LYS A 86 31.99 5.83 12.43
CA LYS A 86 32.96 5.46 13.46
C LYS A 86 33.81 6.64 13.91
N ASN A 87 34.28 7.46 12.98
CA ASN A 87 35.07 8.65 13.28
C ASN A 87 34.26 9.73 14.00
N ASP A 88 32.96 9.82 13.71
CA ASP A 88 32.02 10.71 14.42
C ASP A 88 31.61 10.17 15.81
N GLY A 89 32.16 9.03 16.24
CA GLY A 89 32.01 8.49 17.59
C GLY A 89 30.83 7.55 17.80
N TYR A 90 30.20 7.05 16.73
CA TYR A 90 29.12 6.06 16.85
C TYR A 90 29.68 4.68 17.22
N ASP A 91 29.12 4.09 18.27
CA ASP A 91 29.38 2.71 18.65
C ASP A 91 28.30 1.79 18.06
N PHE A 92 28.72 0.87 17.19
CA PHE A 92 27.85 -0.08 16.48
C PHE A 92 28.67 -1.16 15.77
N GLU A 93 28.13 -2.34 15.53
CA GLU A 93 28.82 -3.39 14.78
C GLU A 93 28.39 -3.41 13.31
N ILE A 94 27.09 -3.29 13.06
CA ILE A 94 26.47 -3.49 11.75
C ILE A 94 25.80 -2.21 11.26
N LEU A 95 26.26 -1.71 10.11
CA LEU A 95 25.58 -0.70 9.31
C LEU A 95 24.64 -1.37 8.31
N VAL A 96 23.40 -0.86 8.21
CA VAL A 96 22.48 -1.23 7.13
C VAL A 96 21.91 0.02 6.48
N ILE A 97 22.03 0.12 5.16
CA ILE A 97 21.32 1.12 4.36
C ILE A 97 20.21 0.43 3.57
N TYR A 98 18.98 0.82 3.83
CA TYR A 98 17.81 0.40 3.09
C TYR A 98 17.54 1.38 1.95
N GLY A 99 17.07 0.88 0.82
CA GLY A 99 16.74 1.70 -0.32
C GLY A 99 15.95 0.96 -1.38
N GLU A 100 15.90 1.58 -2.55
CA GLU A 100 15.21 1.07 -3.72
C GLU A 100 16.20 1.04 -4.90
N LEU A 101 16.33 -0.13 -5.53
CA LEU A 101 16.98 -0.28 -6.83
C LEU A 101 16.06 0.33 -7.89
N ILE A 102 16.57 1.28 -8.67
CA ILE A 102 15.79 2.06 -9.65
C ILE A 102 16.51 2.16 -10.99
N GLY A 103 15.83 2.72 -11.99
CA GLY A 103 16.43 3.10 -13.27
C GLY A 103 16.41 2.01 -14.35
N GLY A 104 17.39 2.10 -15.24
CA GLY A 104 17.57 1.24 -16.41
C GLY A 104 16.81 1.67 -17.68
N THR A 105 16.17 2.85 -17.67
CA THR A 105 15.58 3.45 -18.89
C THR A 105 15.32 4.93 -18.66
N TYR A 106 15.77 5.77 -19.59
CA TYR A 106 15.49 7.21 -19.59
C TYR A 106 15.27 7.74 -21.01
N PRO A 107 14.01 7.84 -21.47
CA PRO A 107 13.69 8.21 -22.85
C PRO A 107 13.74 9.72 -23.08
N HIS A 108 14.94 10.30 -23.04
CA HIS A 108 15.16 11.71 -23.34
C HIS A 108 16.20 11.87 -24.46
N LYS A 109 15.98 12.82 -25.37
CA LYS A 109 16.84 13.05 -26.56
C LYS A 109 18.30 13.38 -26.20
N ASP A 110 18.49 14.07 -25.08
CA ASP A 110 19.80 14.54 -24.62
C ASP A 110 20.47 13.56 -23.63
N VAL A 111 19.89 12.37 -23.43
CA VAL A 111 20.42 11.34 -22.53
C VAL A 111 20.74 10.08 -23.32
N LEU A 112 22.01 9.66 -23.26
CA LEU A 112 22.44 8.41 -23.87
C LEU A 112 21.80 7.22 -23.14
N LYS A 113 21.34 6.24 -23.93
CA LYS A 113 20.85 4.98 -23.39
C LYS A 113 22.01 4.17 -22.84
N ASP A 114 21.82 3.62 -21.64
CA ASP A 114 22.69 2.59 -21.11
C ASP A 114 22.13 1.22 -21.51
N ASN A 115 22.79 0.57 -22.47
CA ASN A 115 22.36 -0.75 -22.95
C ASN A 115 22.74 -1.90 -22.02
N SER A 116 23.53 -1.62 -20.97
CA SER A 116 23.89 -2.60 -19.94
C SER A 116 22.92 -2.61 -18.77
N ALA A 117 22.04 -1.61 -18.68
CA ALA A 117 21.12 -1.45 -17.56
C ALA A 117 19.80 -2.20 -17.77
N THR A 118 19.32 -2.83 -16.71
CA THR A 118 18.05 -3.56 -16.70
C THR A 118 16.93 -2.67 -16.19
N ARG A 119 15.85 -2.55 -16.97
CA ARG A 119 14.70 -1.76 -16.56
C ARG A 119 14.00 -2.39 -15.34
N ILE A 120 14.10 -1.73 -14.18
CA ILE A 120 13.58 -2.28 -12.91
C ILE A 120 12.05 -2.24 -12.84
N GLN A 121 11.44 -1.12 -13.24
CA GLN A 121 9.99 -0.95 -13.26
C GLN A 121 9.51 -0.21 -14.51
N LYS A 122 8.23 -0.37 -14.83
CA LYS A 122 7.55 0.38 -15.90
C LYS A 122 6.86 1.61 -15.32
N GLY A 123 6.45 2.55 -16.16
CA GLY A 123 5.51 3.63 -15.80
C GLY A 123 6.11 4.90 -15.18
N ILE A 124 7.41 4.92 -14.86
CA ILE A 124 8.20 6.06 -14.40
C ILE A 124 9.66 5.88 -14.81
N PHE A 125 10.39 6.98 -15.00
CA PHE A 125 11.79 6.98 -15.43
C PHE A 125 12.66 7.76 -14.44
N TYR A 126 13.71 7.14 -13.91
CA TYR A 126 14.58 7.79 -12.92
C TYR A 126 15.97 8.08 -13.45
N ALA A 127 16.60 7.09 -14.10
CA ALA A 127 17.95 7.18 -14.64
C ALA A 127 18.11 6.24 -15.85
N PRO A 128 19.04 6.52 -16.78
CA PRO A 128 19.34 5.62 -17.89
C PRO A 128 20.01 4.33 -17.40
N HIS A 129 20.85 4.43 -16.37
CA HIS A 129 21.53 3.32 -15.70
C HIS A 129 20.72 2.82 -14.50
N ASN A 130 21.13 1.68 -13.93
CA ASN A 130 20.62 1.23 -12.64
C ASN A 130 21.30 1.98 -11.49
N ASP A 131 20.54 2.40 -10.49
CA ASP A 131 21.08 3.12 -9.34
C ASP A 131 20.36 2.75 -8.03
N PHE A 132 20.95 3.12 -6.90
CA PHE A 132 20.39 2.88 -5.57
C PHE A 132 19.93 4.17 -4.91
N TYR A 133 18.64 4.22 -4.60
CA TYR A 133 17.99 5.32 -3.89
C TYR A 133 17.83 4.95 -2.41
N ALA A 134 18.70 5.47 -1.56
CA ALA A 134 18.69 5.21 -0.12
C ALA A 134 17.46 5.86 0.54
N ILE A 135 16.79 5.14 1.46
CA ILE A 135 15.56 5.62 2.12
C ILE A 135 15.64 5.63 3.65
N ASP A 136 16.45 4.76 4.25
CA ASP A 136 16.64 4.68 5.71
C ASP A 136 17.99 4.02 6.06
N MET A 137 18.49 4.30 7.27
CA MET A 137 19.72 3.75 7.82
C MET A 137 19.49 3.15 9.21
N THR A 138 20.11 2.01 9.50
CA THR A 138 20.15 1.45 10.85
C THR A 138 21.57 1.15 11.29
N LEU A 139 21.82 1.34 12.58
CA LEU A 139 23.03 0.92 13.29
C LEU A 139 22.60 -0.16 14.29
N ASP A 140 23.13 -1.38 14.18
CA ASP A 140 22.73 -2.55 14.97
C ASP A 140 21.21 -2.81 14.99
N GLY A 141 20.55 -2.50 13.87
CA GLY A 141 19.11 -2.65 13.72
C GLY A 141 18.27 -1.57 14.41
N HIS A 142 18.92 -0.55 15.01
CA HIS A 142 18.31 0.69 15.49
C HIS A 142 18.22 1.69 14.35
N LEU A 143 16.98 2.01 13.98
CA LEU A 143 16.67 2.99 12.94
C LEU A 143 17.08 4.39 13.39
N GLN A 144 17.83 5.07 12.53
CA GLN A 144 18.28 6.44 12.75
C GLN A 144 17.17 7.43 12.40
N ASP A 145 17.17 8.58 13.07
CA ASP A 145 16.25 9.67 12.75
C ASP A 145 16.56 10.30 11.38
N ILE A 146 15.61 11.06 10.86
CA ILE A 146 15.70 11.62 9.51
C ILE A 146 16.84 12.62 9.37
N ASP A 147 17.11 13.44 10.39
CA ASP A 147 18.14 14.46 10.30
C ASP A 147 19.54 13.82 10.30
N THR A 148 19.73 12.79 11.13
CA THR A 148 20.92 11.94 11.13
C THR A 148 21.09 11.22 9.79
N PHE A 149 20.03 10.60 9.26
CA PHE A 149 20.06 9.93 7.96
C PHE A 149 20.47 10.89 6.84
N VAL A 150 19.82 12.06 6.73
CA VAL A 150 20.10 13.05 5.69
C VAL A 150 21.54 13.54 5.78
N LYS A 151 22.03 13.91 6.98
CA LYS A 151 23.42 14.34 7.20
C LYS A 151 24.41 13.34 6.57
N TYR A 152 24.26 12.05 6.88
CA TYR A 152 25.21 11.04 6.45
C TYR A 152 25.05 10.61 5.00
N MET A 153 23.83 10.63 4.44
CA MET A 153 23.65 10.39 3.01
C MET A 153 24.28 11.51 2.17
N GLU A 154 24.16 12.77 2.61
CA GLU A 154 24.79 13.91 1.95
C GLU A 154 26.31 13.84 2.02
N GLN A 155 26.88 13.61 3.22
CA GLN A 155 28.33 13.50 3.39
C GLN A 155 28.91 12.28 2.65
N GLY A 156 28.16 11.18 2.58
CA GLY A 156 28.55 9.98 1.85
C GLY A 156 28.28 10.04 0.33
N GLY A 157 27.71 11.14 -0.19
CA GLY A 157 27.43 11.31 -1.62
C GLY A 157 26.37 10.36 -2.18
N PHE A 158 25.47 9.84 -1.35
CA PHE A 158 24.41 8.93 -1.80
C PHE A 158 23.35 9.67 -2.62
N LEU A 159 22.71 8.95 -3.54
CA LEU A 159 21.36 9.30 -3.97
C LEU A 159 20.39 8.81 -2.87
N TYR A 160 19.59 9.70 -2.30
CA TYR A 160 18.73 9.39 -1.16
C TYR A 160 17.38 10.12 -1.20
N ALA A 161 16.47 9.64 -0.38
CA ALA A 161 15.15 10.22 -0.18
C ALA A 161 15.22 11.56 0.56
N LYS A 162 15.34 12.65 -0.19
CA LYS A 162 15.34 14.00 0.36
C LYS A 162 13.97 14.35 0.94
N THR A 163 13.98 15.12 2.03
CA THR A 163 12.77 15.70 2.61
C THR A 163 12.21 16.76 1.66
N ILE A 164 11.03 16.50 1.11
CA ILE A 164 10.32 17.41 0.19
C ILE A 164 9.43 18.36 0.98
N PHE A 165 8.89 17.90 2.11
CA PHE A 165 8.08 18.69 3.03
C PHE A 165 8.29 18.20 4.46
N ARG A 166 8.25 19.12 5.43
CA ARG A 166 8.34 18.83 6.86
C ARG A 166 7.28 19.66 7.59
N GLY A 167 6.53 19.04 8.48
CA GLY A 167 5.45 19.71 9.22
C GLY A 167 4.69 18.73 10.12
N SER A 168 3.48 19.11 10.54
CA SER A 168 2.63 18.23 11.34
C SER A 168 2.22 16.96 10.55
N LEU A 169 1.74 15.93 11.25
CA LEU A 169 1.15 14.75 10.60
C LEU A 169 0.04 15.16 9.61
N GLN A 170 -0.84 16.09 10.01
CA GLN A 170 -1.97 16.52 9.19
C GLN A 170 -1.54 17.27 7.94
N ASP A 171 -0.52 18.13 8.04
CA ASP A 171 0.04 18.83 6.88
C ASP A 171 0.70 17.84 5.91
N CYS A 172 1.46 16.88 6.45
CA CYS A 172 2.10 15.84 5.64
C CYS A 172 1.08 14.92 4.95
N LEU A 173 -0.01 14.57 5.61
CA LEU A 173 -1.12 13.81 5.02
C LEU A 173 -1.82 14.57 3.90
N SER A 174 -1.87 15.89 4.00
CA SER A 174 -2.49 16.78 3.02
C SER A 174 -1.55 17.12 1.85
N TYR A 175 -0.26 16.79 1.96
CA TYR A 175 0.71 17.04 0.90
C TYR A 175 0.34 16.27 -0.39
N PRO A 176 0.44 16.91 -1.58
CA PRO A 176 0.10 16.27 -2.85
C PRO A 176 0.87 14.96 -3.10
N ASN A 177 0.16 13.89 -3.45
CA ASN A 177 0.76 12.60 -3.79
C ASN A 177 1.04 12.41 -5.29
N LYS A 178 0.73 13.42 -6.10
CA LYS A 178 0.96 13.45 -7.55
C LYS A 178 1.68 14.73 -7.90
N PHE A 179 2.95 14.61 -8.24
CA PHE A 179 3.81 15.68 -8.72
C PHE A 179 4.86 15.09 -9.66
N GLN A 180 5.51 15.94 -10.46
CA GLN A 180 6.65 15.55 -11.26
C GLN A 180 7.75 14.98 -10.35
N SER A 181 8.25 13.77 -10.61
CA SER A 181 9.34 13.17 -9.81
C SER A 181 10.48 14.16 -9.63
N GLN A 182 11.08 14.26 -8.44
CA GLN A 182 12.21 15.17 -8.18
C GLN A 182 13.57 14.47 -8.39
N ILE A 183 13.59 13.14 -8.50
CA ILE A 183 14.82 12.34 -8.57
C ILE A 183 15.70 12.73 -9.77
N TYR A 184 15.11 13.11 -10.91
CA TYR A 184 15.88 13.57 -12.07
C TYR A 184 16.77 14.78 -11.75
N LYS A 185 16.27 15.71 -10.91
CA LYS A 185 17.03 16.90 -10.49
C LYS A 185 18.21 16.53 -9.60
N TRP A 186 18.07 15.49 -8.78
CA TRP A 186 19.15 15.03 -7.90
C TRP A 186 20.22 14.23 -8.63
N LEU A 187 19.94 13.83 -9.86
CA LEU A 187 20.85 13.13 -10.76
C LEU A 187 21.35 14.01 -11.92
N ASP A 188 21.03 15.32 -11.89
CA ASP A 188 21.36 16.27 -12.95
C ASP A 188 20.91 15.81 -14.35
N LEU A 189 19.75 15.15 -14.43
CA LEU A 189 19.14 14.69 -15.68
C LEU A 189 18.12 15.71 -16.21
N PRO A 190 17.87 15.76 -17.52
CA PRO A 190 16.85 16.63 -18.10
C PRO A 190 15.44 16.09 -17.84
N GLU A 191 14.49 16.98 -17.62
CA GLU A 191 13.10 16.61 -17.33
C GLU A 191 12.44 15.81 -18.46
N ILE A 192 11.67 14.77 -18.10
CA ILE A 192 10.77 14.06 -19.00
C ILE A 192 9.34 14.50 -18.68
N GLU A 193 8.61 14.96 -19.70
CA GLU A 193 7.21 15.36 -19.58
C GLU A 193 6.33 14.22 -19.02
N ASP A 194 5.36 14.56 -18.17
CA ASP A 194 4.41 13.63 -17.55
C ASP A 194 5.02 12.48 -16.72
N ASN A 195 6.27 12.62 -16.27
CA ASN A 195 6.95 11.64 -15.42
C ASN A 195 6.61 11.81 -13.93
N CYS A 196 5.31 11.68 -13.63
CA CYS A 196 4.77 11.81 -12.27
C CYS A 196 5.25 10.67 -11.34
N CYS A 197 5.61 11.02 -10.11
CA CYS A 197 6.05 10.11 -9.04
C CYS A 197 5.03 8.99 -8.73
N GLU A 198 5.43 7.95 -7.98
CA GLU A 198 4.49 6.94 -7.48
C GLU A 198 3.55 7.51 -6.41
N GLY A 199 4.11 8.41 -5.60
CA GLY A 199 3.51 8.93 -4.39
C GLY A 199 4.57 9.38 -3.41
N THR A 200 4.18 9.44 -2.14
CA THR A 200 5.05 9.84 -1.04
C THR A 200 5.07 8.80 0.07
N VAL A 201 6.15 8.83 0.84
CA VAL A 201 6.25 8.19 2.15
C VAL A 201 6.20 9.29 3.20
N ILE A 202 5.41 9.08 4.24
CA ILE A 202 5.23 9.98 5.38
C ILE A 202 5.71 9.26 6.63
N LYS A 203 6.69 9.83 7.34
CA LYS A 203 7.25 9.24 8.56
C LYS A 203 7.65 10.33 9.57
N PRO A 204 7.60 10.06 10.88
CA PRO A 204 8.07 11.01 11.88
C PRO A 204 9.58 11.20 11.74
N VAL A 205 10.07 12.40 12.05
CA VAL A 205 11.52 12.72 12.06
C VAL A 205 12.24 11.79 13.02
N LYS A 206 11.71 11.67 14.24
CA LYS A 206 12.16 10.69 15.24
C LYS A 206 11.37 9.39 15.06
N PRO A 207 12.02 8.25 14.82
CA PRO A 207 11.30 6.99 14.61
C PRO A 207 10.41 6.63 15.79
N ALA A 208 9.16 6.29 15.51
CA ALA A 208 8.22 5.77 16.49
C ALA A 208 7.76 4.35 16.10
N PHE A 209 7.46 3.54 17.10
CA PHE A 209 7.06 2.15 16.94
C PHE A 209 5.86 1.88 17.85
N PHE A 210 4.83 1.21 17.30
CA PHE A 210 3.71 0.72 18.08
C PHE A 210 4.15 -0.40 19.02
N ARG A 211 3.29 -0.75 19.99
CA ARG A 211 3.55 -1.83 20.97
C ARG A 211 3.84 -3.19 20.34
N ASN A 212 3.31 -3.44 19.14
CA ASN A 212 3.57 -4.66 18.36
C ASN A 212 4.87 -4.57 17.53
N THR A 213 5.72 -3.57 17.77
CA THR A 213 6.98 -3.27 17.06
C THR A 213 6.85 -2.80 15.61
N GLU A 214 5.63 -2.58 15.13
CA GLU A 214 5.42 -1.99 13.81
C GLU A 214 5.83 -0.51 13.80
N ARG A 215 6.54 -0.10 12.75
CA ARG A 215 7.00 1.27 12.58
C ARG A 215 5.81 2.20 12.25
N VAL A 216 5.80 3.39 12.83
CA VAL A 216 4.94 4.48 12.39
C VAL A 216 5.46 5.02 11.06
N ILE A 217 4.86 4.57 9.96
CA ILE A 217 5.21 4.99 8.60
C ILE A 217 4.01 4.78 7.67
N LEU A 218 3.74 5.77 6.83
CA LEU A 218 2.60 5.77 5.91
C LEU A 218 3.08 5.94 4.46
N LYS A 219 2.33 5.38 3.52
CA LYS A 219 2.48 5.60 2.08
C LYS A 219 1.23 6.27 1.52
N ASN A 220 1.42 7.31 0.73
CA ASN A 220 0.35 8.02 0.04
C ASN A 220 0.61 7.95 -1.47
N LYS A 221 -0.04 7.01 -2.17
CA LYS A 221 0.17 6.76 -3.60
C LYS A 221 -0.93 7.41 -4.43
N ASN A 222 -0.57 7.96 -5.59
CA ASN A 222 -1.57 8.56 -6.48
C ASN A 222 -2.41 7.52 -7.22
N GLU A 223 -3.47 8.00 -7.88
CA GLU A 223 -4.49 7.15 -8.51
C GLU A 223 -3.93 6.18 -9.56
N LYS A 224 -2.85 6.54 -10.28
CA LYS A 224 -2.20 5.67 -11.26
C LYS A 224 -1.59 4.41 -10.62
N TRP A 225 -1.21 4.52 -9.34
CA TRP A 225 -0.48 3.50 -8.58
C TRP A 225 -1.27 2.91 -7.40
N ALA A 226 -2.57 3.22 -7.32
CA ALA A 226 -3.45 2.74 -6.26
C ALA A 226 -3.54 1.21 -6.29
N GLU A 227 -3.22 0.58 -5.16
CA GLU A 227 -3.29 -0.89 -4.97
C GLU A 227 -4.73 -1.42 -4.92
N LYS A 228 -5.71 -0.52 -4.76
CA LYS A 228 -7.12 -0.81 -4.99
C LYS A 228 -7.50 -0.23 -6.35
N ALA A 229 -7.98 -1.08 -7.25
CA ALA A 229 -8.85 -0.58 -8.30
C ALA A 229 -9.99 0.17 -7.61
N ARG A 230 -10.22 1.45 -7.94
CA ARG A 230 -11.53 2.02 -7.69
C ARG A 230 -12.54 1.02 -8.26
N GLU A 231 -13.62 0.72 -7.52
CA GLU A 231 -14.83 0.26 -8.20
C GLU A 231 -14.97 1.18 -9.40
N LYS A 232 -14.82 0.65 -10.62
CA LYS A 232 -15.14 1.43 -11.80
C LYS A 232 -16.56 1.90 -11.49
N LYS A 233 -16.72 3.20 -11.20
CA LYS A 233 -18.00 3.87 -11.30
C LYS A 233 -18.33 3.77 -12.78
N ARG A 234 -18.77 2.58 -13.19
CA ARG A 234 -19.56 2.41 -14.40
C ARG A 234 -20.61 3.50 -14.22
N PRO A 235 -20.78 4.40 -15.19
CA PRO A 235 -21.91 5.32 -15.15
C PRO A 235 -23.10 4.47 -14.73
N PRO A 236 -23.85 4.86 -13.66
CA PRO A 236 -24.93 4.05 -13.16
C PRO A 236 -25.72 3.66 -14.40
N LYS A 237 -25.73 2.36 -14.74
CA LYS A 237 -26.55 1.88 -15.85
C LYS A 237 -27.91 2.46 -15.52
N ALA A 238 -28.48 3.24 -16.45
CA ALA A 238 -29.81 3.80 -16.27
C ALA A 238 -30.65 2.69 -15.66
N LYS A 239 -31.21 2.92 -14.46
CA LYS A 239 -32.03 1.91 -13.81
C LYS A 239 -33.05 1.50 -14.87
N PRO A 240 -33.08 0.23 -15.30
CA PRO A 240 -34.03 -0.15 -16.30
C PRO A 240 -35.40 0.19 -15.73
N VAL A 241 -36.21 0.92 -16.49
CA VAL A 241 -37.58 1.21 -16.11
C VAL A 241 -38.33 -0.10 -16.28
N TYR A 242 -38.46 -0.82 -15.17
CA TYR A 242 -39.29 -2.03 -15.11
C TYR A 242 -40.72 -1.64 -14.72
N SER A 243 -41.66 -2.55 -14.97
CA SER A 243 -43.07 -2.32 -14.66
C SER A 243 -43.32 -2.14 -13.16
N ASP A 244 -44.49 -1.58 -12.82
CA ASP A 244 -44.89 -1.37 -11.44
C ASP A 244 -44.96 -2.70 -10.66
N GLU A 245 -45.27 -3.81 -11.33
CA GLU A 245 -45.28 -5.15 -10.75
C GLU A 245 -43.87 -5.60 -10.32
N VAL A 246 -42.85 -5.39 -11.17
CA VAL A 246 -41.45 -5.73 -10.84
C VAL A 246 -40.95 -4.91 -9.65
N ASN A 247 -41.31 -3.62 -9.58
CA ASN A 247 -40.92 -2.75 -8.48
C ASN A 247 -41.60 -3.17 -7.16
N LYS A 248 -42.90 -3.49 -7.19
CA LYS A 248 -43.62 -4.04 -6.02
C LYS A 248 -42.98 -5.31 -5.47
N LEU A 249 -42.58 -6.23 -6.36
CA LEU A 249 -41.90 -7.47 -5.96
C LEU A 249 -40.50 -7.22 -5.39
N CYS A 250 -39.78 -6.20 -5.87
CA CYS A 250 -38.51 -5.78 -5.26
C CYS A 250 -38.71 -5.22 -3.85
N GLU A 251 -39.72 -4.37 -3.66
CA GLU A 251 -40.06 -3.79 -2.36
C GLU A 251 -40.47 -4.86 -1.35
N ALA A 252 -41.32 -5.81 -1.77
CA ALA A 252 -41.72 -6.96 -0.95
C ALA A 252 -40.51 -7.80 -0.50
N LEU A 253 -39.54 -8.04 -1.39
CA LEU A 253 -38.29 -8.74 -1.04
C LEU A 253 -37.41 -7.93 -0.09
N ASP A 254 -37.26 -6.63 -0.31
CA ASP A 254 -36.43 -5.77 0.53
C ASP A 254 -36.97 -5.72 1.98
N LEU A 255 -38.30 -5.79 2.19
CA LEU A 255 -38.91 -5.89 3.53
C LEU A 255 -38.52 -7.17 4.29
N LEU A 256 -38.15 -8.25 3.60
CA LEU A 256 -37.72 -9.51 4.23
C LEU A 256 -36.26 -9.46 4.68
N VAL A 257 -35.45 -8.54 4.14
CA VAL A 257 -34.03 -8.39 4.45
C VAL A 257 -33.84 -7.64 5.78
N THR A 258 -33.97 -8.38 6.88
CA THR A 258 -33.86 -7.84 8.24
C THR A 258 -32.70 -8.45 9.04
N GLN A 259 -32.19 -7.73 10.03
CA GLN A 259 -31.18 -8.27 10.96
C GLN A 259 -31.69 -9.50 11.72
N ASN A 260 -32.97 -9.53 12.09
CA ASN A 260 -33.56 -10.66 12.81
C ASN A 260 -33.54 -11.93 11.96
N ARG A 261 -33.88 -11.82 10.67
CA ARG A 261 -33.80 -12.95 9.73
C ARG A 261 -32.34 -13.37 9.51
N LEU A 262 -31.41 -12.42 9.41
CA LEU A 262 -29.98 -12.74 9.31
C LEU A 262 -29.49 -13.51 10.55
N ARG A 263 -29.89 -13.11 11.77
CA ARG A 263 -29.57 -13.86 13.01
C ARG A 263 -30.12 -15.29 12.99
N ASN A 264 -31.36 -15.47 12.51
CA ASN A 264 -31.95 -16.80 12.35
C ASN A 264 -31.20 -17.66 11.33
N VAL A 265 -30.67 -17.06 10.27
CA VAL A 265 -29.83 -17.78 9.29
C VAL A 265 -28.50 -18.16 9.92
N ILE A 266 -27.86 -17.25 10.65
CA ILE A 266 -26.60 -17.49 11.37
C ILE A 266 -26.75 -18.64 12.38
N SER A 267 -27.86 -18.67 13.14
CA SER A 267 -28.09 -19.73 14.13
C SER A 267 -28.25 -21.13 13.49
N LYS A 268 -28.76 -21.21 12.25
CA LYS A 268 -28.88 -22.47 11.49
C LYS A 268 -27.55 -22.95 10.89
N ILE A 269 -26.70 -22.03 10.44
CA ILE A 269 -25.44 -22.36 9.75
C ILE A 269 -24.22 -22.48 10.70
N GLY A 270 -24.31 -21.91 11.90
CA GLY A 270 -23.24 -21.89 12.89
C GLY A 270 -22.25 -20.74 12.72
N ALA A 271 -21.11 -20.83 13.42
CA ALA A 271 -20.07 -19.81 13.39
C ALA A 271 -19.50 -19.60 11.98
N ILE A 272 -19.29 -18.34 11.59
CA ILE A 272 -18.85 -17.94 10.25
C ILE A 272 -17.42 -17.42 10.28
N GLN A 273 -16.56 -17.96 9.42
CA GLN A 273 -15.20 -17.47 9.26
C GLN A 273 -15.12 -16.27 8.30
N LYS A 274 -14.02 -15.50 8.37
CA LYS A 274 -13.78 -14.33 7.50
C LYS A 274 -13.85 -14.65 6.00
N SER A 275 -13.48 -15.87 5.62
CA SER A 275 -13.52 -16.36 4.23
C SER A 275 -14.92 -16.78 3.77
N GLU A 276 -15.89 -16.92 4.68
CA GLU A 276 -17.21 -17.51 4.41
C GLU A 276 -18.31 -16.48 4.12
N PHE A 277 -17.96 -15.24 3.78
CA PHE A 277 -18.94 -14.20 3.41
C PHE A 277 -19.91 -14.69 2.31
N GLY A 278 -19.38 -15.36 1.29
CA GLY A 278 -20.19 -15.87 0.17
C GLY A 278 -21.23 -16.91 0.62
N LYS A 279 -20.86 -17.77 1.56
CA LYS A 279 -21.74 -18.81 2.14
C LYS A 279 -22.87 -18.18 2.95
N LEU A 280 -22.54 -17.21 3.81
CA LEU A 280 -23.54 -16.46 4.58
C LEU A 280 -24.51 -15.69 3.67
N MET A 281 -23.97 -15.01 2.65
CA MET A 281 -24.75 -14.26 1.67
C MET A 281 -25.73 -15.18 0.92
N GLN A 282 -25.25 -16.33 0.45
CA GLN A 282 -26.09 -17.30 -0.26
C GLN A 282 -27.19 -17.86 0.65
N ALA A 283 -26.85 -18.25 1.89
CA ALA A 283 -27.83 -18.76 2.84
C ALA A 283 -28.90 -17.72 3.17
N PHE A 284 -28.51 -16.46 3.38
CA PHE A 284 -29.44 -15.38 3.71
C PHE A 284 -30.34 -15.01 2.53
N SER A 285 -29.77 -14.85 1.33
CA SER A 285 -30.57 -14.59 0.13
C SER A 285 -31.55 -15.73 -0.16
N LYS A 286 -31.17 -16.98 0.13
CA LYS A 286 -32.05 -18.13 -0.05
C LYS A 286 -33.21 -18.13 0.95
N ASP A 287 -32.95 -17.86 2.24
CA ASP A 287 -34.00 -17.76 3.27
C ASP A 287 -35.04 -16.67 2.92
N CYS A 288 -34.57 -15.49 2.48
CA CYS A 288 -35.47 -14.43 2.02
C CYS A 288 -36.30 -14.83 0.80
N LEU A 289 -35.69 -15.49 -0.19
CA LEU A 289 -36.37 -15.90 -1.41
C LEU A 289 -37.39 -17.04 -1.16
N GLU A 290 -37.06 -17.97 -0.26
CA GLU A 290 -37.97 -19.03 0.17
C GLU A 290 -39.22 -18.46 0.86
N ASP A 291 -39.05 -17.45 1.72
CA ASP A 291 -40.17 -16.79 2.40
C ASP A 291 -41.02 -15.96 1.43
N PHE A 292 -40.38 -15.18 0.56
CA PHE A 292 -41.04 -14.41 -0.49
C PHE A 292 -41.91 -15.27 -1.42
N ASN A 293 -41.42 -16.44 -1.80
CA ASN A 293 -42.14 -17.35 -2.71
C ASN A 293 -43.42 -17.92 -2.10
N LYS A 294 -43.63 -17.84 -0.78
CA LYS A 294 -44.89 -18.28 -0.16
C LYS A 294 -46.07 -17.45 -0.64
N ASP A 295 -45.85 -16.15 -0.81
CA ASP A 295 -46.89 -15.18 -1.15
C ASP A 295 -46.81 -14.73 -2.62
N HIS A 296 -45.62 -14.79 -3.23
CA HIS A 296 -45.36 -14.17 -4.54
C HIS A 296 -44.83 -15.13 -5.62
N ALA A 297 -44.79 -16.45 -5.40
CA ALA A 297 -44.21 -17.39 -6.38
C ALA A 297 -44.89 -17.32 -7.75
N SER A 298 -46.22 -17.26 -7.81
CA SER A 298 -46.98 -17.21 -9.06
C SER A 298 -46.67 -15.94 -9.85
N GLU A 299 -46.66 -14.78 -9.18
CA GLU A 299 -46.35 -13.48 -9.77
C GLU A 299 -44.90 -13.43 -10.28
N PHE A 300 -43.96 -13.93 -9.47
CA PHE A 300 -42.55 -13.96 -9.80
C PHE A 300 -42.23 -14.89 -10.99
N GLN A 301 -42.89 -16.04 -11.09
CA GLN A 301 -42.68 -17.00 -12.18
C GLN A 301 -43.26 -16.54 -13.52
N GLN A 302 -44.26 -15.67 -13.51
CA GLN A 302 -44.86 -15.11 -14.72
C GLN A 302 -43.98 -14.03 -15.38
N LEU A 303 -43.04 -13.44 -14.64
CA LEU A 303 -42.08 -12.47 -15.17
C LEU A 303 -41.09 -13.12 -16.14
N ASP A 304 -40.49 -12.31 -17.02
CA ASP A 304 -39.46 -12.81 -17.91
C ASP A 304 -38.14 -13.14 -17.18
N LYS A 305 -37.26 -13.93 -17.81
CA LYS A 305 -35.98 -14.34 -17.20
C LYS A 305 -35.05 -13.16 -16.89
N LYS A 306 -35.17 -12.02 -17.57
CA LYS A 306 -34.36 -10.82 -17.29
C LYS A 306 -34.87 -10.09 -16.05
N GLU A 307 -36.19 -10.01 -15.87
CA GLU A 307 -36.86 -9.42 -14.72
C GLU A 307 -36.65 -10.24 -13.45
N GLN A 308 -36.82 -11.57 -13.53
CA GLN A 308 -36.52 -12.47 -12.42
C GLN A 308 -35.05 -12.31 -11.97
N LYS A 309 -34.10 -12.27 -12.92
CA LYS A 309 -32.68 -12.03 -12.63
C LYS A 309 -32.43 -10.65 -12.02
N TYR A 310 -33.17 -9.64 -12.43
CA TYR A 310 -33.04 -8.30 -11.87
C TYR A 310 -33.50 -8.27 -10.41
N ILE A 311 -34.66 -8.83 -10.11
CA ILE A 311 -35.22 -8.93 -8.76
C ILE A 311 -34.27 -9.70 -7.84
N THR A 312 -33.80 -10.89 -8.25
CA THR A 312 -32.85 -11.67 -7.46
C THR A 312 -31.51 -10.94 -7.27
N ARG A 313 -31.07 -10.16 -8.26
CA ARG A 313 -29.87 -9.33 -8.13
C ARG A 313 -30.08 -8.17 -7.16
N ASN A 314 -31.27 -7.55 -7.14
CA ASN A 314 -31.60 -6.51 -6.18
C ASN A 314 -31.54 -7.05 -4.75
N LEU A 315 -32.21 -8.18 -4.51
CA LEU A 315 -32.16 -8.91 -3.23
C LEU A 315 -30.71 -9.16 -2.77
N ASN A 316 -29.88 -9.74 -3.64
CA ASN A 316 -28.48 -10.02 -3.32
C ASN A 316 -27.70 -8.75 -2.94
N ASN A 317 -27.96 -7.62 -3.60
CA ASN A 317 -27.33 -6.35 -3.26
C ASN A 317 -27.78 -5.87 -1.88
N THR A 318 -29.07 -5.96 -1.56
CA THR A 318 -29.62 -5.55 -0.25
C THR A 318 -29.09 -6.43 0.87
N CYS A 319 -29.14 -7.77 0.72
CA CYS A 319 -28.55 -8.72 1.66
C CYS A 319 -27.05 -8.45 1.87
N SER A 320 -26.31 -8.22 0.79
CA SER A 320 -24.88 -7.95 0.87
C SER A 320 -24.55 -6.66 1.60
N LYS A 321 -25.35 -5.60 1.43
CA LYS A 321 -25.20 -4.34 2.18
C LYS A 321 -25.43 -4.56 3.68
N LEU A 322 -26.50 -5.27 4.05
CA LEU A 322 -26.83 -5.55 5.44
C LEU A 322 -25.73 -6.39 6.10
N ILE A 323 -25.27 -7.48 5.46
CA ILE A 323 -24.19 -8.31 6.01
C ILE A 323 -22.90 -7.50 6.16
N ARG A 324 -22.52 -6.69 5.16
CA ARG A 324 -21.25 -5.92 5.22
C ARG A 324 -21.21 -4.91 6.36
N ALA A 325 -22.35 -4.36 6.78
CA ALA A 325 -22.41 -3.43 7.89
C ALA A 325 -21.90 -4.06 9.20
N ASP A 326 -22.16 -5.36 9.39
CA ASP A 326 -21.91 -6.08 10.64
C ASP A 326 -21.03 -7.34 10.47
N PHE A 327 -20.41 -7.56 9.31
CA PHE A 327 -19.76 -8.83 8.99
C PHE A 327 -18.66 -9.23 9.99
N MET A 328 -17.90 -8.25 10.49
CA MET A 328 -16.88 -8.51 11.50
C MET A 328 -17.50 -8.88 12.85
N ASN A 329 -18.60 -8.23 13.25
CA ASN A 329 -19.34 -8.59 14.46
C ASN A 329 -19.91 -10.02 14.36
N ILE A 330 -20.37 -10.42 13.17
CA ILE A 330 -20.87 -11.78 12.90
C ILE A 330 -19.74 -12.81 13.04
N VAL A 331 -18.57 -12.53 12.46
CA VAL A 331 -17.40 -13.43 12.55
C VAL A 331 -16.88 -13.54 13.99
N ASP A 332 -16.91 -12.43 14.73
CA ASP A 332 -16.41 -12.37 16.10
C ASP A 332 -17.44 -12.87 17.14
N GLY A 333 -18.64 -13.26 16.70
CA GLY A 333 -19.70 -13.81 17.56
C GLY A 333 -20.48 -12.77 18.37
N ASN A 334 -20.39 -11.49 17.99
CA ASN A 334 -20.93 -10.33 18.72
C ASN A 334 -22.13 -9.67 18.01
N PHE A 335 -22.80 -10.36 17.09
CA PHE A 335 -23.88 -9.83 16.23
C PHE A 335 -25.31 -10.15 16.70
#